data_AF-A0A1V5NDM7-F1
#
_entry.id   AF-A0A1V5NDM7-F1
#
_cell.length_a   1.000
_cell.length_b   1.000
_cell.length_c   1.000
_cell.angle_alpha   90.00
_cell.angle_beta   90.00
_cell.angle_gamma   90.00
#
_symmetry.space_group_name_H-M   'P 1'
#
loop_
_entity.id
_entity.type
_entity.pdbx_description
1 polymer ?
#
loop_
_entity_poly.entity_id
_entity_poly.type
_entity_poly.pdbx_seq_one_letter_code
_entity_poly.pdbx_strand_id
1 'polypeptide(L)'
;MSLKRLQCGRLILLLLSTVFAVCSFGAPFNGNFELYDYNESTYRNDPNGWYTENEVTVVQNVNPLPSQGSKENWIINLNTGLFPFKGESCLLLSSGDSDLDYGLASQNISIEEGDKLTGAYFFGACDYNPFIDWAGIKLVPIADSNLEEIVVVYEDIQLIGTYGSFGGWKTFNRFFTADEVGDYNLVITVNDYQDNYLETYLAVDSIMLCKQQDETVPPEKGDFNCDCKVNFEDYTIYANDWMYDCNNAIMYEIFYEYPYRTSYVYDPNCNCLLGTDITLDGPVDVCDLKVFSENWLEGIKEEE
;
A
#
# COMPACT_ATOMS: atom_id res chain seq x y z
N MET A 1 42.83 20.71 48.12
CA MET A 1 41.88 19.70 47.59
C MET A 1 41.66 19.99 46.12
N SER A 2 41.95 19.01 45.26
CA SER A 2 42.20 19.19 43.82
C SER A 2 40.92 19.18 42.98
N LEU A 3 40.66 20.28 42.25
CA LEU A 3 39.53 20.45 41.31
C LEU A 3 39.56 19.48 40.10
N LYS A 4 40.60 18.68 39.92
CA LYS A 4 40.74 17.79 38.75
C LYS A 4 39.93 16.49 38.82
N ARG A 5 39.28 16.17 39.94
CA ARG A 5 38.47 14.93 40.07
C ARG A 5 36.97 15.08 39.75
N LEU A 6 36.45 16.30 39.60
CA LEU A 6 35.02 16.50 39.31
C LEU A 6 34.66 16.47 37.81
N GLN A 7 35.62 16.55 36.90
CA GLN A 7 35.34 16.62 35.45
C GLN A 7 35.31 15.25 34.75
N CYS A 8 35.96 14.20 35.26
CA CYS A 8 35.87 12.86 34.66
C CYS A 8 34.52 12.17 34.86
N GLY A 9 33.77 12.50 35.93
CA GLY A 9 32.47 11.86 36.20
C GLY A 9 31.33 12.35 35.30
N ARG A 10 31.38 13.61 34.84
CA ARG A 10 30.34 14.17 33.95
C ARG A 10 30.48 13.75 32.49
N LEU A 11 31.71 13.45 32.03
CA LEU A 11 31.93 12.97 30.67
C LEU A 11 31.45 11.51 30.48
N ILE A 12 31.55 10.68 31.53
CA ILE A 12 31.10 9.28 31.48
C ILE A 12 29.57 9.19 31.49
N LEU A 13 28.87 10.09 32.20
CA LEU A 13 27.40 10.17 32.18
C LEU A 13 26.84 10.70 30.84
N LEU A 14 27.57 11.58 30.16
CA LEU A 14 27.22 12.04 28.80
C LEU A 14 27.54 11.00 27.72
N LEU A 15 28.56 10.16 27.90
CA LEU A 15 28.88 9.03 27.01
C LEU A 15 27.99 7.80 27.25
N LEU A 16 27.44 7.59 28.46
CA LEU A 16 26.46 6.53 28.72
C LEU A 16 25.02 6.89 28.31
N SER A 17 24.69 8.18 28.17
CA SER A 17 23.36 8.60 27.70
C SER A 17 23.24 8.61 26.17
N THR A 18 24.34 8.44 25.43
CA THR A 18 24.37 8.39 23.95
C THR A 18 24.33 6.96 23.36
N VAL A 19 24.21 5.90 24.17
CA VAL A 19 24.31 4.49 23.67
C VAL A 19 22.97 3.75 23.63
N PHE A 20 21.88 4.37 24.08
CA PHE A 20 20.53 3.83 23.89
C PHE A 20 19.66 4.82 23.11
N ALA A 21 20.14 5.24 21.94
CA ALA A 21 19.21 5.45 20.84
C ALA A 21 18.71 4.05 20.45
N VAL A 22 17.83 3.48 21.27
CA VAL A 22 16.93 2.43 20.80
C VAL A 22 16.24 3.09 19.63
N CYS A 23 16.52 2.64 18.41
CA CYS A 23 15.68 2.99 17.28
C CYS A 23 14.28 2.54 17.69
N SER A 24 13.48 3.46 18.21
CA SER A 24 12.06 3.23 18.38
C SER A 24 11.58 2.97 16.96
N PHE A 25 11.19 1.74 16.64
CA PHE A 25 10.61 1.48 15.35
C PHE A 25 9.34 2.34 15.27
N GLY A 26 9.27 3.16 14.23
CA GLY A 26 8.24 4.18 14.07
C GLY A 26 7.12 3.69 13.18
N ALA A 27 6.28 4.63 12.74
CA ALA A 27 5.48 4.45 11.53
C ALA A 27 6.38 4.13 10.32
N PRO A 28 5.84 3.49 9.26
CA PRO A 28 6.59 3.24 8.04
C PRO A 28 7.28 4.51 7.53
N PHE A 29 8.61 4.48 7.41
CA PHE A 29 9.37 5.55 6.78
C PHE A 29 9.21 5.43 5.26
N ASN A 30 8.88 6.54 4.60
CA ASN A 30 8.72 6.60 3.14
C ASN A 30 7.70 5.58 2.61
N GLY A 31 6.56 5.42 3.30
CA GLY A 31 5.47 4.52 2.88
C GLY A 31 4.67 5.02 1.66
N ASN A 32 4.89 6.26 1.23
CA ASN A 32 4.41 6.82 -0.03
C ASN A 32 5.47 6.75 -1.16
N PHE A 33 6.65 6.18 -0.90
CA PHE A 33 7.66 5.87 -1.91
C PHE A 33 8.17 7.05 -2.76
N GLU A 34 8.08 8.28 -2.25
CA GLU A 34 8.59 9.47 -2.94
C GLU A 34 10.11 9.64 -2.85
N LEU A 35 10.76 8.87 -1.97
CA LEU A 35 12.20 8.85 -1.82
C LEU A 35 12.76 7.52 -2.34
N TYR A 36 13.68 7.58 -3.29
CA TYR A 36 14.34 6.40 -3.84
C TYR A 36 15.80 6.68 -4.18
N ASP A 37 16.61 5.63 -4.13
CA ASP A 37 18.00 5.67 -4.52
C ASP A 37 18.20 4.82 -5.76
N TYR A 38 18.83 5.39 -6.79
CA TYR A 38 19.16 4.64 -7.99
C TYR A 38 20.25 3.60 -7.68
N ASN A 39 19.92 2.33 -7.84
CA ASN A 39 20.82 1.21 -7.65
C ASN A 39 21.47 0.83 -8.99
N GLU A 40 22.75 1.20 -9.13
CA GLU A 40 23.53 0.93 -10.35
C GLU A 40 23.71 -0.57 -10.64
N SER A 41 23.60 -1.45 -9.63
CA SER A 41 23.83 -2.89 -9.80
C SER A 41 22.61 -3.61 -10.39
N THR A 42 21.41 -3.18 -10.01
CA THR A 42 20.13 -3.73 -10.50
C THR A 42 19.50 -2.87 -11.59
N TYR A 43 20.03 -1.65 -11.82
CA TYR A 43 19.44 -0.64 -12.70
C TYR A 43 18.01 -0.25 -12.30
N ARG A 44 17.73 -0.25 -10.99
CA ARG A 44 16.40 0.04 -10.41
C ARG A 44 16.44 1.18 -9.42
N ASN A 45 15.26 1.69 -9.08
CA ASN A 45 15.08 2.69 -8.04
C ASN A 45 14.69 1.97 -6.74
N ASP A 46 15.61 1.80 -5.81
CA ASP A 46 15.31 1.15 -4.54
C ASP A 46 14.60 2.15 -3.61
N PRO A 47 13.48 1.77 -2.97
CA PRO A 47 12.78 2.62 -2.02
C PRO A 47 13.66 2.94 -0.81
N ASN A 48 13.91 4.23 -0.55
CA ASN A 48 14.81 4.63 0.54
C ASN A 48 14.26 4.20 1.90
N GLY A 49 15.11 3.56 2.71
CA GLY A 49 14.77 3.09 4.06
C GLY A 49 14.03 1.75 4.11
N TRP A 50 13.86 1.09 2.97
CA TRP A 50 13.29 -0.25 2.88
C TRP A 50 14.37 -1.27 2.53
N TYR A 51 14.25 -2.47 3.09
CA TYR A 51 14.99 -3.62 2.62
C TYR A 51 14.27 -4.22 1.42
N THR A 52 15.02 -4.59 0.37
CA THR A 52 14.46 -5.17 -0.86
C THR A 52 15.20 -6.42 -1.29
N GLU A 53 14.47 -7.36 -1.90
CA GLU A 53 15.00 -8.55 -2.57
C GLU A 53 14.35 -8.70 -3.95
N ASN A 54 15.16 -9.11 -4.94
CA ASN A 54 14.73 -9.44 -6.31
C ASN A 54 14.05 -8.26 -7.05
N GLU A 55 12.89 -8.50 -7.66
CA GLU A 55 12.23 -7.55 -8.57
C GLU A 55 11.38 -6.53 -7.81
N VAL A 56 12.04 -5.48 -7.31
CA VAL A 56 11.41 -4.34 -6.63
C VAL A 56 11.96 -3.02 -7.15
N THR A 57 11.10 -2.07 -7.47
CA THR A 57 11.50 -0.72 -7.90
C THR A 57 10.42 0.32 -7.62
N VAL A 58 10.83 1.56 -7.41
CA VAL A 58 9.94 2.73 -7.39
C VAL A 58 9.69 3.22 -8.82
N VAL A 59 8.43 3.45 -9.16
CA VAL A 59 7.98 3.85 -10.51
C VAL A 59 7.00 5.02 -10.45
N GLN A 60 6.93 5.81 -11.52
CA GLN A 60 5.99 6.94 -11.63
C GLN A 60 4.66 6.58 -12.32
N ASN A 61 4.58 5.36 -12.86
CA ASN A 61 3.40 4.83 -13.52
C ASN A 61 3.57 3.31 -13.63
N VAL A 62 2.54 2.56 -13.30
CA VAL A 62 2.53 1.11 -13.48
C VAL A 62 1.98 0.82 -14.87
N ASN A 63 2.90 0.51 -15.78
CA ASN A 63 2.59 -0.07 -17.08
C ASN A 63 3.37 -1.39 -17.20
N PRO A 64 2.74 -2.52 -16.88
CA PRO A 64 3.42 -3.81 -16.88
C PRO A 64 3.83 -4.13 -18.31
N LEU A 65 5.11 -4.43 -18.52
CA LEU A 65 5.67 -4.83 -19.79
C LEU A 65 6.27 -6.22 -19.63
N PRO A 66 5.42 -7.24 -19.48
CA PRO A 66 5.91 -8.59 -19.26
C PRO A 66 6.69 -9.04 -20.50
N SER A 67 7.81 -9.71 -20.27
CA SER A 67 8.62 -10.34 -21.28
C SER A 67 7.94 -11.61 -21.80
N GLN A 68 7.15 -12.29 -20.95
CA GLN A 68 6.38 -13.49 -21.28
C GLN A 68 4.89 -13.33 -20.94
N GLY A 69 4.06 -14.29 -21.35
CA GLY A 69 2.63 -14.27 -21.00
C GLY A 69 1.76 -13.29 -21.79
N SER A 70 0.60 -12.97 -21.21
CA SER A 70 -0.44 -12.17 -21.86
C SER A 70 -1.07 -11.18 -20.89
N LYS A 71 -1.52 -10.05 -21.43
CA LYS A 71 -2.32 -9.04 -20.72
C LYS A 71 -3.73 -8.92 -21.27
N GLU A 72 -4.23 -9.95 -21.95
CA GLU A 72 -5.48 -9.87 -22.70
C GLU A 72 -6.72 -9.61 -21.85
N ASN A 73 -6.70 -10.00 -20.57
CA ASN A 73 -7.79 -9.77 -19.61
C ASN A 73 -7.43 -8.74 -18.54
N TRP A 74 -6.34 -7.98 -18.72
CA TRP A 74 -6.05 -6.84 -17.85
C TRP A 74 -7.11 -5.77 -18.07
N ILE A 75 -7.67 -5.27 -16.97
CA ILE A 75 -8.84 -4.39 -17.01
C ILE A 75 -8.42 -2.91 -17.00
N ILE A 76 -7.18 -2.61 -16.62
CA ILE A 76 -6.62 -1.25 -16.69
C ILE A 76 -6.33 -0.83 -18.14
N ASN A 77 -6.39 0.47 -18.42
CA ASN A 77 -5.94 1.02 -19.69
C ASN A 77 -4.40 0.98 -19.79
N LEU A 78 -3.85 0.01 -20.51
CA LEU A 78 -2.40 -0.15 -20.68
C LEU A 78 -1.71 0.99 -21.46
N ASN A 79 -2.46 1.84 -22.17
CA ASN A 79 -1.87 3.00 -22.84
C ASN A 79 -1.59 4.15 -21.86
N THR A 80 -2.42 4.28 -20.81
CA THR A 80 -2.24 5.30 -19.76
C THR A 80 -1.52 4.73 -18.54
N GLY A 81 -1.62 3.42 -18.30
CA GLY A 81 -1.17 2.76 -17.09
C GLY A 81 -1.99 3.16 -15.86
N LEU A 82 -1.49 2.77 -14.69
CA LEU A 82 -1.99 3.15 -13.38
C LEU A 82 -1.07 4.22 -12.78
N PHE A 83 -1.60 5.41 -12.51
CA PHE A 83 -0.83 6.47 -11.84
C PHE A 83 -0.68 6.15 -10.35
N PRO A 84 0.38 6.67 -9.69
CA PRO A 84 0.53 6.60 -8.24
C PRO A 84 -0.75 7.04 -7.54
N PHE A 85 -1.09 6.35 -6.45
CA PHE A 85 -2.25 6.66 -5.65
C PHE A 85 -2.12 8.03 -4.99
N LYS A 86 -0.90 8.38 -4.56
CA LYS A 86 -0.56 9.67 -3.97
C LYS A 86 0.79 10.12 -4.48
N GLY A 87 0.93 11.43 -4.69
CA GLY A 87 2.20 12.02 -5.09
C GLY A 87 2.61 11.67 -6.52
N GLU A 88 3.87 11.36 -6.73
CA GLU A 88 4.49 11.17 -8.05
C GLU A 88 5.07 9.77 -8.26
N SER A 89 5.15 8.94 -7.22
CA SER A 89 5.77 7.62 -7.30
C SER A 89 5.05 6.57 -6.45
N CYS A 90 5.16 5.30 -6.84
CA CYS A 90 4.70 4.16 -6.04
C CYS A 90 5.72 3.02 -6.08
N LEU A 91 5.59 2.06 -5.16
CA LEU A 91 6.38 0.84 -5.17
C LEU A 91 5.77 -0.16 -6.15
N LEU A 92 6.59 -0.78 -6.99
CA LEU A 92 6.22 -1.89 -7.85
C LEU A 92 7.12 -3.10 -7.54
N LEU A 93 6.49 -4.22 -7.27
CA LEU A 93 7.13 -5.52 -7.15
C LEU A 93 6.66 -6.40 -8.32
N SER A 94 7.56 -7.25 -8.81
CA SER A 94 7.21 -8.30 -9.75
C SER A 94 7.78 -9.66 -9.35
N SER A 95 7.19 -10.72 -9.85
CA SER A 95 7.76 -12.07 -9.89
C SER A 95 7.81 -12.55 -11.34
N GLY A 96 8.35 -13.74 -11.58
CA GLY A 96 8.47 -14.30 -12.94
C GLY A 96 9.57 -13.62 -13.76
N ASP A 97 9.73 -14.06 -15.02
CA ASP A 97 10.73 -13.57 -15.99
C ASP A 97 12.22 -13.78 -15.63
N SER A 98 12.51 -14.42 -14.51
CA SER A 98 13.87 -14.71 -14.07
C SER A 98 13.92 -16.06 -13.34
N ASP A 99 15.11 -16.47 -12.93
CA ASP A 99 15.27 -17.65 -12.07
C ASP A 99 14.67 -17.42 -10.65
N LEU A 100 14.08 -16.25 -10.38
CA LEU A 100 13.54 -15.83 -9.09
C LEU A 100 12.02 -15.86 -9.12
N ASP A 101 11.44 -16.42 -8.07
CA ASP A 101 9.99 -16.66 -7.91
C ASP A 101 9.28 -15.59 -7.08
N TYR A 102 9.97 -14.53 -6.66
CA TYR A 102 9.33 -13.49 -5.83
C TYR A 102 10.00 -12.14 -5.92
N GLY A 103 9.24 -11.10 -5.58
CA GLY A 103 9.73 -9.78 -5.17
C GLY A 103 9.34 -9.52 -3.72
N LEU A 104 10.22 -8.86 -2.96
CA LEU A 104 9.97 -8.54 -1.55
C LEU A 104 10.52 -7.17 -1.16
N ALA A 105 9.70 -6.39 -0.45
CA ALA A 105 10.13 -5.21 0.27
C ALA A 105 9.71 -5.32 1.74
N SER A 106 10.57 -4.89 2.67
CA SER A 106 10.23 -4.91 4.09
C SER A 106 10.85 -3.77 4.91
N GLN A 107 10.19 -3.46 6.03
CA GLN A 107 10.63 -2.47 7.00
C GLN A 107 10.07 -2.79 8.38
N ASN A 108 10.84 -2.49 9.43
CA ASN A 108 10.40 -2.70 10.81
C ASN A 108 9.50 -1.55 11.27
N ILE A 109 8.39 -1.88 11.94
CA ILE A 109 7.44 -0.93 12.52
C ILE A 109 7.05 -1.36 13.95
N SER A 110 6.65 -0.41 14.79
CA SER A 110 6.04 -0.70 16.11
C SER A 110 4.57 -0.33 16.11
N ILE A 111 3.74 -1.23 16.61
CA ILE A 111 2.29 -1.10 16.69
C ILE A 111 1.86 -0.95 18.15
N GLU A 112 0.99 0.01 18.40
CA GLU A 112 0.32 0.24 19.68
C GLU A 112 -1.17 -0.11 19.59
N GLU A 113 -1.83 -0.24 20.74
CA GLU A 113 -3.26 -0.54 20.79
C GLU A 113 -4.07 0.60 20.14
N GLY A 114 -4.95 0.23 19.21
CA GLY A 114 -5.83 1.13 18.46
C GLY A 114 -5.16 1.94 17.36
N ASP A 115 -3.87 1.70 17.09
CA ASP A 115 -3.26 2.13 15.83
C ASP A 115 -4.04 1.58 14.63
N LYS A 116 -3.99 2.30 13.49
CA LYS A 116 -4.54 1.86 12.21
C LYS A 116 -3.45 1.80 11.14
N LEU A 117 -3.20 0.64 10.55
CA LEU A 117 -2.36 0.51 9.34
C LEU A 117 -3.26 0.62 8.12
N THR A 118 -2.92 1.51 7.20
CA THR A 118 -3.69 1.75 5.96
C THR A 118 -2.77 1.98 4.77
N GLY A 119 -3.32 1.91 3.56
CA GLY A 119 -2.60 2.17 2.32
C GLY A 119 -3.41 1.71 1.10
N ALA A 120 -2.77 1.76 -0.06
CA ALA A 120 -3.34 1.37 -1.32
C ALA A 120 -2.48 0.33 -2.03
N TYR A 121 -3.12 -0.56 -2.78
CA TYR A 121 -2.46 -1.63 -3.52
C TYR A 121 -3.18 -1.96 -4.82
N PHE A 122 -2.45 -2.51 -5.76
CA PHE A 122 -2.95 -3.02 -7.03
C PHE A 122 -2.30 -4.37 -7.31
N PHE A 123 -3.09 -5.32 -7.81
CA PHE A 123 -2.63 -6.66 -8.15
C PHE A 123 -3.02 -7.02 -9.59
N GLY A 124 -2.09 -7.64 -10.32
CA GLY A 124 -2.33 -8.16 -11.66
C GLY A 124 -1.32 -9.24 -12.01
N ALA A 125 -1.75 -10.21 -12.81
CA ALA A 125 -0.93 -11.35 -13.21
C ALA A 125 -0.97 -11.53 -14.72
N CYS A 126 0.18 -11.88 -15.30
CA CYS A 126 0.32 -12.33 -16.67
C CYS A 126 0.26 -13.86 -16.77
N ASP A 127 -0.12 -14.51 -15.68
CA ASP A 127 -0.22 -15.96 -15.54
C ASP A 127 -1.68 -16.46 -15.46
N TYR A 128 -1.89 -17.77 -15.33
CA TYR A 128 -3.15 -18.46 -15.51
C TYR A 128 -3.32 -19.67 -14.60
N ASN A 129 -4.58 -20.00 -14.26
CA ASN A 129 -4.90 -21.23 -13.54
C ASN A 129 -4.37 -22.47 -14.29
N PRO A 130 -3.73 -23.44 -13.61
CA PRO A 130 -3.78 -23.69 -12.17
C PRO A 130 -2.60 -23.12 -11.36
N PHE A 131 -1.74 -22.29 -11.94
CA PHE A 131 -0.67 -21.62 -11.22
C PHE A 131 -1.30 -20.53 -10.35
N ILE A 132 -0.95 -20.52 -9.06
CA ILE A 132 -1.62 -19.71 -8.04
C ILE A 132 -0.63 -18.68 -7.53
N ASP A 133 -0.17 -17.82 -8.43
CA ASP A 133 0.60 -16.66 -8.03
C ASP A 133 -0.23 -15.79 -7.11
N TRP A 134 0.46 -15.18 -6.18
CA TRP A 134 -0.17 -14.44 -5.12
C TRP A 134 0.68 -13.24 -4.72
N ALA A 135 0.01 -12.29 -4.09
CA ALA A 135 0.62 -11.12 -3.51
C ALA A 135 0.06 -10.88 -2.12
N GLY A 136 0.84 -10.23 -1.26
CA GLY A 136 0.39 -9.95 0.09
C GLY A 136 1.14 -8.82 0.78
N ILE A 137 0.44 -8.24 1.74
CA ILE A 137 0.98 -7.31 2.73
C ILE A 137 0.72 -7.93 4.09
N LYS A 138 1.77 -8.11 4.88
CA LYS A 138 1.66 -8.78 6.17
C LYS A 138 2.62 -8.23 7.20
N LEU A 139 2.34 -8.51 8.45
CA LEU A 139 3.19 -8.17 9.58
C LEU A 139 3.75 -9.47 10.15
N VAL A 140 5.06 -9.63 10.03
CA VAL A 140 5.79 -10.76 10.59
C VAL A 140 6.40 -10.31 11.91
N PRO A 141 6.03 -10.91 13.06
CA PRO A 141 6.59 -10.51 14.33
C PRO A 141 8.11 -10.62 14.34
N ILE A 142 8.79 -9.65 14.98
CA ILE A 142 10.23 -9.79 15.21
C ILE A 142 10.45 -11.01 16.12
N ALA A 143 11.55 -11.74 15.87
CA ALA A 143 11.92 -12.95 16.60
C ALA A 143 11.80 -12.79 18.12
N ASP A 144 11.44 -13.89 18.80
CA ASP A 144 11.25 -13.98 20.26
C ASP A 144 10.04 -13.23 20.83
N SER A 145 9.14 -12.69 19.99
CA SER A 145 7.80 -12.26 20.40
C SER A 145 6.84 -13.46 20.48
N ASN A 146 5.88 -13.44 21.41
CA ASN A 146 4.78 -14.43 21.45
C ASN A 146 3.63 -14.04 20.49
N LEU A 147 3.90 -13.15 19.54
CA LEU A 147 2.90 -12.61 18.62
C LEU A 147 2.77 -13.53 17.41
N GLU A 148 1.62 -13.46 16.74
CA GLU A 148 1.35 -14.21 15.52
C GLU A 148 1.52 -13.33 14.27
N GLU A 149 1.73 -13.95 13.12
CA GLU A 149 1.73 -13.27 11.82
C GLU A 149 0.33 -12.69 11.54
N ILE A 150 0.29 -11.43 11.11
CA ILE A 150 -0.95 -10.76 10.74
C ILE A 150 -0.97 -10.55 9.23
N VAL A 151 -1.92 -11.19 8.55
CA VAL A 151 -2.18 -10.96 7.12
C VAL A 151 -3.06 -9.73 6.98
N VAL A 152 -2.56 -8.70 6.31
CA VAL A 152 -3.28 -7.44 6.06
C VAL A 152 -3.98 -7.51 4.70
N VAL A 153 -3.24 -7.96 3.67
CA VAL A 153 -3.72 -8.18 2.32
C VAL A 153 -3.21 -9.52 1.84
N TYR A 154 -4.08 -10.28 1.17
CA TYR A 154 -3.73 -11.48 0.40
C TYR A 154 -4.60 -11.53 -0.84
N GLU A 155 -3.97 -11.61 -2.01
CA GLU A 155 -4.64 -11.71 -3.30
C GLU A 155 -3.96 -12.78 -4.15
N ASP A 156 -4.75 -13.46 -4.99
CA ASP A 156 -4.24 -14.49 -5.89
C ASP A 156 -4.92 -14.46 -7.27
N ILE A 157 -4.38 -15.24 -8.20
CA ILE A 157 -4.90 -15.37 -9.57
C ILE A 157 -6.37 -15.80 -9.60
N GLN A 158 -6.88 -16.51 -8.60
CA GLN A 158 -8.28 -16.95 -8.60
C GLN A 158 -9.23 -15.75 -8.51
N LEU A 159 -8.81 -14.67 -7.87
CA LEU A 159 -9.62 -13.46 -7.74
C LEU A 159 -9.65 -12.63 -9.03
N ILE A 160 -8.50 -12.45 -9.69
CA ILE A 160 -8.36 -11.62 -10.90
C ILE A 160 -8.65 -12.39 -12.19
N GLY A 161 -8.66 -13.73 -12.12
CA GLY A 161 -8.75 -14.60 -13.27
C GLY A 161 -7.44 -14.71 -14.05
N THR A 162 -7.45 -15.58 -15.06
CA THR A 162 -6.33 -15.79 -15.97
C THR A 162 -5.98 -14.52 -16.74
N TYR A 163 -4.69 -14.14 -16.74
CA TYR A 163 -4.18 -12.95 -17.42
C TYR A 163 -4.92 -11.68 -17.00
N GLY A 164 -5.29 -11.59 -15.73
CA GLY A 164 -6.18 -10.56 -15.20
C GLY A 164 -5.48 -9.51 -14.35
N SER A 165 -6.24 -8.50 -13.96
CA SER A 165 -5.82 -7.51 -12.97
C SER A 165 -7.02 -6.92 -12.26
N PHE A 166 -6.78 -6.19 -11.16
CA PHE A 166 -7.78 -5.24 -10.70
C PHE A 166 -8.02 -4.13 -11.72
N GLY A 167 -9.16 -3.46 -11.58
CA GLY A 167 -9.52 -2.31 -12.41
C GLY A 167 -8.73 -1.05 -12.07
N GLY A 168 -8.09 -0.99 -10.89
CA GLY A 168 -7.33 0.15 -10.36
C GLY A 168 -6.91 -0.11 -8.91
N TRP A 169 -6.55 0.94 -8.17
CA TRP A 169 -6.15 0.83 -6.76
C TRP A 169 -7.27 0.32 -5.86
N LYS A 170 -6.96 -0.61 -4.96
CA LYS A 170 -7.77 -0.94 -3.78
C LYS A 170 -7.12 -0.35 -2.53
N THR A 171 -7.92 -0.03 -1.52
CA THR A 171 -7.41 0.39 -0.21
C THR A 171 -7.48 -0.76 0.80
N PHE A 172 -6.63 -0.71 1.82
CA PHE A 172 -6.75 -1.54 3.01
C PHE A 172 -6.71 -0.67 4.26
N ASN A 173 -7.38 -1.12 5.31
CA ASN A 173 -7.26 -0.55 6.65
C ASN A 173 -7.36 -1.68 7.69
N ARG A 174 -6.57 -1.58 8.75
CA ARG A 174 -6.57 -2.52 9.87
C ARG A 174 -6.31 -1.78 11.16
N PHE A 175 -7.22 -1.91 12.12
CA PHE A 175 -7.02 -1.51 13.51
C PHE A 175 -6.39 -2.63 14.32
N PHE A 176 -5.55 -2.28 15.30
CA PHE A 176 -4.86 -3.24 16.15
C PHE A 176 -5.43 -3.30 17.56
N THR A 177 -5.56 -4.51 18.09
CA THR A 177 -6.02 -4.75 19.47
C THR A 177 -4.84 -4.92 20.44
N ALA A 178 -5.11 -4.92 21.75
CA ALA A 178 -4.07 -5.02 22.79
C ALA A 178 -3.18 -6.28 22.69
N ASP A 179 -3.70 -7.39 22.16
CA ASP A 179 -2.99 -8.65 21.93
C ASP A 179 -2.12 -8.65 20.66
N GLU A 180 -2.25 -7.62 19.82
CA GLU A 180 -1.48 -7.42 18.58
C GLU A 180 -0.40 -6.33 18.72
N VAL A 181 -0.20 -5.81 19.94
CA VAL A 181 0.79 -4.78 20.25
C VAL A 181 2.19 -5.36 20.22
N GLY A 182 3.09 -4.73 19.47
CA GLY A 182 4.50 -5.09 19.43
C GLY A 182 5.24 -4.63 18.18
N ASP A 183 6.42 -5.20 17.99
CA ASP A 183 7.29 -4.89 16.88
C ASP A 183 7.16 -5.94 15.77
N TYR A 184 7.01 -5.47 14.54
CA TYR A 184 6.80 -6.28 13.36
C TYR A 184 7.73 -5.86 12.22
N ASN A 185 8.06 -6.80 11.36
CA ASN A 185 8.49 -6.52 10.01
C ASN A 185 7.23 -6.41 9.15
N LEU A 186 6.95 -5.23 8.63
CA LEU A 186 6.00 -5.05 7.54
C LEU A 186 6.63 -5.62 6.27
N VAL A 187 6.01 -6.64 5.70
CA VAL A 187 6.48 -7.35 4.51
C VAL A 187 5.46 -7.20 3.39
N ILE A 188 5.94 -6.70 2.25
CA ILE A 188 5.22 -6.58 1.00
C ILE A 188 5.85 -7.60 0.05
N THR A 189 5.06 -8.49 -0.54
CA THR A 189 5.60 -9.54 -1.41
C THR A 189 4.64 -9.91 -2.52
N VAL A 190 5.23 -10.29 -3.64
CA VAL A 190 4.58 -10.95 -4.76
C VAL A 190 5.37 -12.21 -5.07
N ASN A 191 4.69 -13.31 -5.36
CA ASN A 191 5.31 -14.61 -5.58
C ASN A 191 4.65 -15.33 -6.75
N ASP A 192 5.48 -15.83 -7.65
CA ASP A 192 5.14 -16.78 -8.70
C ASP A 192 5.21 -18.19 -8.10
N TYR A 193 4.09 -18.91 -8.16
CA TYR A 193 3.98 -20.21 -7.53
C TYR A 193 4.06 -21.32 -8.58
N GLN A 194 5.19 -22.05 -8.56
CA GLN A 194 5.49 -23.35 -9.18
C GLN A 194 6.29 -23.31 -10.48
N ASP A 195 6.17 -22.27 -11.31
CA ASP A 195 6.72 -22.32 -12.66
C ASP A 195 7.75 -21.21 -12.97
N ASN A 196 7.69 -20.07 -12.28
CA ASN A 196 8.63 -18.95 -12.40
C ASN A 196 8.65 -18.32 -13.81
N TYR A 197 7.68 -18.65 -14.68
CA TYR A 197 7.72 -18.25 -16.09
C TYR A 197 7.03 -16.92 -16.34
N LEU A 198 5.88 -16.68 -15.70
CA LEU A 198 4.97 -15.60 -16.09
C LEU A 198 4.86 -14.55 -14.98
N GLU A 199 4.90 -13.29 -15.39
CA GLU A 199 5.06 -12.22 -14.41
C GLU A 199 3.77 -11.91 -13.65
N THR A 200 3.90 -11.83 -12.33
CA THR A 200 2.85 -11.31 -11.46
C THR A 200 3.33 -10.04 -10.78
N TYR A 201 2.45 -9.06 -10.65
CA TYR A 201 2.76 -7.70 -10.23
C TYR A 201 1.96 -7.30 -9.00
N LEU A 202 2.64 -6.67 -8.06
CA LEU A 202 2.02 -5.97 -6.93
C LEU A 202 2.54 -4.53 -6.92
N ALA A 203 1.66 -3.55 -7.06
CA ALA A 203 1.98 -2.16 -6.78
C ALA A 203 1.40 -1.74 -5.44
N VAL A 204 2.14 -0.94 -4.67
CA VAL A 204 1.74 -0.46 -3.35
C VAL A 204 2.10 1.01 -3.19
N ASP A 205 1.24 1.76 -2.51
CA ASP A 205 1.42 3.20 -2.28
C ASP A 205 0.72 3.62 -0.96
N SER A 206 1.12 4.78 -0.43
CA SER A 206 0.51 5.47 0.70
C SER A 206 0.35 4.61 1.95
N ILE A 207 1.31 3.74 2.23
CA ILE A 207 1.33 2.97 3.47
C ILE A 207 1.54 3.90 4.65
N MET A 208 0.61 3.88 5.59
CA MET A 208 0.64 4.74 6.76
C MET A 208 0.20 3.99 8.01
N LEU A 209 0.91 4.24 9.12
CA LEU A 209 0.49 3.81 10.45
C LEU A 209 -0.06 5.01 11.20
N CYS A 210 -1.39 5.13 11.23
CA CYS A 210 -2.11 6.14 11.96
C CYS A 210 -2.04 5.82 13.45
N LYS A 211 -1.31 6.65 14.19
CA LYS A 211 -1.14 6.46 15.63
C LYS A 211 -2.39 6.90 16.39
N GLN A 212 -2.89 6.06 17.29
CA GLN A 212 -3.83 6.54 18.30
C GLN A 212 -3.07 7.43 19.27
N GLN A 213 -3.39 8.72 19.29
CA GLN A 213 -2.73 9.69 20.18
C GLN A 213 -3.76 10.37 21.07
N ASP A 214 -3.64 10.21 22.38
CA ASP A 214 -4.47 10.87 23.40
C ASP A 214 -5.98 10.69 23.11
N GLU A 215 -6.61 11.72 22.54
CA GLU A 215 -8.04 11.81 22.23
C GLU A 215 -8.36 11.64 20.74
N THR A 216 -7.34 11.58 19.86
CA THR A 216 -7.54 11.36 18.43
C THR A 216 -7.49 9.87 18.10
N VAL A 217 -8.64 9.35 17.69
CA VAL A 217 -8.79 8.00 17.13
C VAL A 217 -8.61 8.10 15.61
N PRO A 218 -7.82 7.20 14.97
CA PRO A 218 -7.76 7.14 13.52
C PRO A 218 -9.16 6.88 12.92
N PRO A 219 -9.53 7.55 11.82
CA PRO A 219 -10.87 7.42 11.26
C PRO A 219 -11.14 6.01 10.75
N GLU A 220 -12.33 5.48 11.04
CA GLU A 220 -12.76 4.16 10.54
C GLU A 220 -13.19 4.26 9.07
N LYS A 221 -13.81 5.38 8.70
CA LYS A 221 -14.36 5.63 7.35
C LYS A 221 -14.11 7.06 6.90
N GLY A 222 -14.17 7.28 5.59
CA GLY A 222 -14.10 8.62 4.98
C GLY A 222 -12.69 9.19 4.80
N ASP A 223 -11.64 8.49 5.24
CA ASP A 223 -10.24 8.76 4.94
C ASP A 223 -9.88 8.07 3.61
N PHE A 224 -10.16 8.75 2.50
CA PHE A 224 -10.07 8.20 1.14
C PHE A 224 -8.66 8.32 0.54
N ASN A 225 -7.84 9.25 1.06
CA ASN A 225 -6.46 9.48 0.62
C ASN A 225 -5.42 8.82 1.54
N CYS A 226 -5.89 7.99 2.49
CA CYS A 226 -5.10 7.24 3.47
C CYS A 226 -4.14 8.14 4.27
N ASP A 227 -4.54 9.36 4.64
CA ASP A 227 -3.72 10.33 5.36
C ASP A 227 -3.96 10.36 6.88
N CYS A 228 -4.77 9.43 7.38
CA CYS A 228 -5.17 9.28 8.78
C CYS A 228 -6.12 10.36 9.28
N LYS A 229 -6.75 11.14 8.40
CA LYS A 229 -7.69 12.20 8.75
C LYS A 229 -8.88 12.17 7.81
N VAL A 230 -10.00 12.74 8.24
CA VAL A 230 -11.14 13.02 7.37
C VAL A 230 -11.26 14.53 7.23
N ASN A 231 -10.88 15.04 6.06
CA ASN A 231 -10.75 16.47 5.83
C ASN A 231 -11.27 16.88 4.44
N PHE A 232 -11.01 18.13 4.04
CA PHE A 232 -11.51 18.66 2.76
C PHE A 232 -10.91 17.97 1.52
N GLU A 233 -9.73 17.36 1.63
CA GLU A 233 -9.14 16.56 0.56
C GLU A 233 -10.00 15.31 0.30
N ASP A 234 -10.42 14.61 1.36
CA ASP A 234 -11.34 13.47 1.24
C ASP A 234 -12.70 13.89 0.68
N TYR A 235 -13.24 15.02 1.14
CA TYR A 235 -14.48 15.56 0.57
C TYR A 235 -14.34 15.88 -0.92
N THR A 236 -13.16 16.30 -1.37
CA THR A 236 -12.91 16.56 -2.80
C THR A 236 -12.92 15.27 -3.61
N ILE A 237 -12.32 14.20 -3.08
CA ILE A 237 -12.37 12.85 -3.69
C ILE A 237 -13.83 12.38 -3.77
N TYR A 238 -14.56 12.46 -2.66
CA TYR A 238 -15.97 12.11 -2.58
C TYR A 238 -16.84 12.91 -3.57
N ALA A 239 -16.67 14.22 -3.62
CA ALA A 239 -17.46 15.10 -4.47
C ALA A 239 -17.19 14.88 -5.97
N ASN A 240 -15.97 14.46 -6.34
CA ASN A 240 -15.65 14.09 -7.72
C ASN A 240 -16.45 12.87 -8.20
N ASP A 241 -16.84 11.99 -7.27
CA ASP A 241 -17.63 10.80 -7.56
C ASP A 241 -19.13 11.00 -7.30
N TRP A 242 -19.60 12.19 -6.93
CA TRP A 242 -21.01 12.38 -6.60
C TRP A 242 -21.94 11.94 -7.75
N MET A 243 -22.93 11.09 -7.43
CA MET A 243 -23.86 10.41 -8.35
C MET A 243 -23.22 9.39 -9.29
N TYR A 244 -21.94 9.07 -9.11
CA TYR A 244 -21.26 8.03 -9.86
C TYR A 244 -21.65 6.65 -9.33
N ASP A 245 -22.00 5.73 -10.22
CA ASP A 245 -22.36 4.36 -9.87
C ASP A 245 -21.11 3.46 -9.84
N CYS A 246 -20.59 3.19 -8.65
CA CYS A 246 -19.42 2.35 -8.41
C CYS A 246 -19.67 0.86 -8.75
N ASN A 247 -20.93 0.40 -8.88
CA ASN A 247 -21.22 -0.93 -9.42
C ASN A 247 -21.03 -1.00 -10.94
N ASN A 248 -21.07 0.15 -11.62
CA ASN A 248 -20.97 0.29 -13.07
C ASN A 248 -19.90 1.32 -13.44
N ALA A 249 -18.75 1.25 -12.78
CA ALA A 249 -17.67 2.19 -13.04
C ALA A 249 -17.33 2.26 -14.54
N ILE A 250 -17.09 3.49 -15.02
CA ILE A 250 -16.99 3.87 -16.43
C ILE A 250 -16.16 2.84 -17.19
N MET A 251 -16.89 2.05 -17.95
CA MET A 251 -16.32 1.15 -18.93
C MET A 251 -16.22 1.93 -20.24
N TYR A 252 -15.03 2.43 -20.58
CA TYR A 252 -14.83 3.02 -21.90
C TYR A 252 -14.91 1.91 -22.94
N GLU A 253 -15.75 2.11 -23.95
CA GLU A 253 -15.74 1.27 -25.15
C GLU A 253 -14.51 1.65 -25.97
N ILE A 254 -13.47 0.81 -25.92
CA ILE A 254 -12.34 0.97 -26.83
C ILE A 254 -12.60 0.15 -28.10
N PHE A 255 -12.69 0.85 -29.23
CA PHE A 255 -12.78 0.22 -30.54
C PHE A 255 -11.39 -0.17 -31.02
N TYR A 256 -11.02 -1.45 -30.87
CA TYR A 256 -9.89 -1.99 -31.61
C TYR A 256 -10.29 -2.25 -33.07
N GLU A 257 -9.51 -1.73 -34.00
CA GLU A 257 -9.56 -2.13 -35.41
C GLU A 257 -9.11 -3.60 -35.52
N TYR A 258 -10.08 -4.51 -35.44
CA TYR A 258 -10.00 -5.93 -35.83
C TYR A 258 -9.33 -6.93 -34.84
N PRO A 259 -10.01 -8.05 -34.49
CA PRO A 259 -11.42 -8.37 -34.70
C PRO A 259 -12.27 -7.66 -33.64
N TYR A 260 -13.37 -7.03 -34.06
CA TYR A 260 -14.28 -6.23 -33.22
C TYR A 260 -14.67 -6.95 -31.91
N ARG A 261 -13.94 -6.66 -30.83
CA ARG A 261 -14.39 -6.88 -29.46
C ARG A 261 -14.55 -5.50 -28.84
N THR A 262 -15.77 -5.21 -28.39
CA THR A 262 -16.00 -4.15 -27.42
C THR A 262 -15.38 -4.62 -26.12
N SER A 263 -14.14 -4.19 -25.87
CA SER A 263 -13.53 -4.33 -24.57
C SER A 263 -13.94 -3.12 -23.75
N TYR A 264 -14.50 -3.41 -22.59
CA TYR A 264 -14.83 -2.43 -21.58
C TYR A 264 -13.59 -2.22 -20.72
N VAL A 265 -13.02 -1.01 -20.73
CA VAL A 265 -11.84 -0.69 -19.95
C VAL A 265 -12.23 0.22 -18.80
N TYR A 266 -11.85 -0.21 -17.59
CA TYR A 266 -12.05 0.54 -16.37
C TYR A 266 -11.08 1.73 -16.37
N ASP A 267 -11.54 2.92 -15.96
CA ASP A 267 -10.63 4.02 -15.66
C ASP A 267 -9.84 3.67 -14.39
N PRO A 268 -8.55 3.32 -14.48
CA PRO A 268 -7.82 2.83 -13.31
C PRO A 268 -7.60 3.88 -12.24
N ASN A 269 -7.93 5.14 -12.54
CA ASN A 269 -7.80 6.28 -11.64
C ASN A 269 -9.19 6.82 -11.19
N CYS A 270 -10.26 6.05 -11.39
CA CYS A 270 -11.57 6.36 -10.82
C CYS A 270 -11.54 6.18 -9.29
N ASN A 271 -12.13 7.12 -8.55
CA ASN A 271 -12.10 7.10 -7.09
C ASN A 271 -13.08 6.09 -6.47
N CYS A 272 -13.96 5.45 -7.24
CA CYS A 272 -14.87 4.42 -6.72
C CYS A 272 -14.15 3.26 -6.05
N LEU A 273 -12.98 2.87 -6.56
CA LEU A 273 -12.18 1.82 -5.94
C LEU A 273 -11.50 2.26 -4.64
N LEU A 274 -11.55 3.57 -4.33
CA LEU A 274 -11.12 4.15 -3.05
C LEU A 274 -12.19 4.02 -1.96
N GLY A 275 -13.39 3.55 -2.30
CA GLY A 275 -14.49 3.32 -1.35
C GLY A 275 -15.38 4.54 -1.13
N THR A 276 -15.50 5.44 -2.10
CA THR A 276 -16.39 6.63 -2.04
C THR A 276 -17.88 6.25 -1.94
N ASP A 277 -18.28 5.11 -2.51
CA ASP A 277 -19.54 4.41 -2.18
C ASP A 277 -19.34 3.63 -0.86
N ILE A 278 -19.45 4.36 0.25
CA ILE A 278 -19.21 3.86 1.61
C ILE A 278 -20.26 2.81 2.00
N THR A 279 -21.48 2.94 1.48
CA THR A 279 -22.62 2.08 1.79
C THR A 279 -22.74 0.85 0.89
N LEU A 280 -21.95 0.80 -0.18
CA LEU A 280 -21.85 -0.29 -1.15
C LEU A 280 -23.19 -0.57 -1.86
N ASP A 281 -23.98 0.47 -2.13
CA ASP A 281 -25.27 0.36 -2.83
C ASP A 281 -25.20 0.75 -4.31
N GLY A 282 -24.02 1.19 -4.78
CA GLY A 282 -23.70 1.55 -6.15
C GLY A 282 -23.41 3.04 -6.29
N PRO A 283 -24.43 3.90 -6.30
CA PRO A 283 -24.24 5.33 -6.49
C PRO A 283 -23.67 6.02 -5.26
N VAL A 284 -22.61 6.81 -5.44
CA VAL A 284 -22.15 7.73 -4.40
C VAL A 284 -23.20 8.81 -4.17
N ASP A 285 -23.92 8.72 -3.06
CA ASP A 285 -25.11 9.52 -2.82
C ASP A 285 -25.24 10.04 -1.37
N VAL A 286 -26.41 10.58 -1.02
CA VAL A 286 -26.65 11.19 0.30
C VAL A 286 -26.47 10.22 1.47
N CYS A 287 -26.64 8.92 1.26
CA CYS A 287 -26.40 7.89 2.26
C CYS A 287 -24.91 7.81 2.60
N ASP A 288 -24.04 7.87 1.60
CA ASP A 288 -22.58 7.91 1.80
C ASP A 288 -22.15 9.23 2.45
N LEU A 289 -22.70 10.37 2.00
CA LEU A 289 -22.40 11.67 2.59
C LEU A 289 -22.75 11.71 4.07
N LYS A 290 -23.83 11.02 4.46
CA LYS A 290 -24.22 10.91 5.86
C LYS A 290 -23.13 10.18 6.66
N VAL A 291 -22.68 9.02 6.20
CA VAL A 291 -21.60 8.26 6.86
C VAL A 291 -20.30 9.07 6.90
N PHE A 292 -19.93 9.71 5.79
CA PHE A 292 -18.79 10.62 5.73
C PHE A 292 -18.89 11.75 6.77
N SER A 293 -20.07 12.38 6.88
CA SER A 293 -20.29 13.48 7.83
C SER A 293 -20.23 13.06 9.30
N GLU A 294 -20.50 11.78 9.59
CA GLU A 294 -20.36 11.22 10.94
C GLU A 294 -18.89 11.07 11.35
N ASN A 295 -17.96 10.96 10.38
CA ASN A 295 -16.51 10.86 10.58
C ASN A 295 -15.79 12.20 10.31
N TRP A 296 -16.52 13.29 10.02
CA TRP A 296 -15.92 14.56 9.62
C TRP A 296 -14.98 15.12 10.70
N LEU A 297 -13.75 15.47 10.29
CA LEU A 297 -12.66 15.94 11.16
C LEU A 297 -12.08 14.90 12.12
N GLU A 298 -12.43 13.62 11.99
CA GLU A 298 -11.71 12.56 12.71
C GLU A 298 -10.22 12.56 12.31
N GLY A 299 -9.36 12.21 13.27
CA GLY A 299 -7.89 12.28 13.12
C GLY A 299 -7.28 13.68 13.21
N ILE A 300 -8.08 14.74 13.37
CA ILE A 300 -7.61 16.13 13.51
C ILE A 300 -7.64 16.54 14.99
N LYS A 301 -6.51 16.99 15.53
CA LYS A 301 -6.45 17.64 16.85
C LYS A 301 -7.01 19.07 16.73
N GLU A 302 -8.00 19.43 17.54
CA GLU A 302 -8.41 20.83 17.66
C GLU A 302 -7.23 21.64 18.25
N GLU A 303 -6.80 22.69 17.56
CA GLU A 303 -5.84 23.64 18.13
C GLU A 303 -6.57 24.52 19.16
N GLU A 304 -6.23 24.38 20.44
CA GLU A 304 -6.69 25.27 21.54
C GLU A 304 -6.12 26.70 21.46
#